data_AF-A0A521QAP1-F1
#
_entry.id   AF-A0A521QAP1-F1
#
_cell.length_a   1.000
_cell.length_b   1.000
_cell.length_c   1.000
_cell.angle_alpha   90.00
_cell.angle_beta   90.00
_cell.angle_gamma   90.00
#
_symmetry.space_group_name_H-M   'P 1'
#
loop_
_entity.id
_entity.type
_entity.pdbx_description
1 polymer ?
#
loop_
_entity_poly.entity_id
_entity_poly.type
_entity_poly.pdbx_seq_one_letter_code
_entity_poly.pdbx_strand_id
1 'polypeptide(L)'
;MTLQVMFAPVSNALGRPGTTARIAGVGAVLMPVAFLIGISFGAIGLAWAWLGAFPVLTIVTARLAGAPMGLRLIDLVRAAAPGLGCAILMAGVVLAVDRILPPLAAPVRLAVLVPTGGIAFLAALMLCARGTLMELVALVIRRAPPVQAPA
;
A
#
# COMPACT_ATOMS: atom_id res chain seq x y z
N MET A 1 4.56 -2.43 -3.25
CA MET A 1 5.35 -2.33 -4.49
C MET A 1 6.56 -1.40 -4.35
N THR A 2 6.41 -0.10 -4.08
CA THR A 2 7.54 0.84 -3.98
C THR A 2 8.62 0.40 -2.98
N LEU A 3 8.22 -0.01 -1.77
CA LEU A 3 9.13 -0.57 -0.76
C LEU A 3 9.89 -1.82 -1.28
N GLN A 4 9.18 -2.80 -1.83
CA GLN A 4 9.78 -4.03 -2.36
C GLN A 4 10.79 -3.78 -3.48
N VAL A 5 10.53 -2.81 -4.36
CA VAL A 5 11.45 -2.46 -5.46
C VAL A 5 12.70 -1.74 -4.93
N MET A 6 12.55 -0.92 -3.88
CA MET A 6 13.68 -0.19 -3.26
C MET A 6 14.57 -1.09 -2.38
N PHE A 7 14.05 -2.19 -1.85
CA PHE A 7 14.83 -3.08 -0.98
C PHE A 7 16.04 -3.71 -1.68
N ALA A 8 15.94 -4.02 -2.97
CA ALA A 8 17.06 -4.61 -3.73
C ALA A 8 18.27 -3.66 -3.85
N PRO A 9 18.13 -2.41 -4.34
CA PRO A 9 19.25 -1.46 -4.40
C PRO A 9 19.78 -1.08 -3.01
N VAL A 10 18.92 -0.92 -2.00
CA VAL A 10 19.35 -0.59 -0.63
C VAL A 10 20.16 -1.73 0.00
N SER A 11 19.72 -2.98 -0.18
CA SER A 11 20.45 -4.15 0.35
C SER A 11 21.78 -4.38 -0.37
N ASN A 12 21.84 -4.05 -1.67
CA ASN A 12 23.10 -4.07 -2.44
C ASN A 12 24.04 -2.95 -2.00
N ALA A 13 23.53 -1.74 -1.74
CA ALA A 13 24.33 -0.61 -1.24
C ALA A 13 24.91 -0.85 0.17
N LEU A 14 24.22 -1.64 1.00
CA LEU A 14 24.68 -2.04 2.34
C LEU A 14 25.57 -3.30 2.34
N GLY A 15 25.98 -3.79 1.16
CA GLY A 15 26.87 -4.96 1.05
C GLY A 15 26.24 -6.28 1.50
N ARG A 16 24.91 -6.39 1.51
CA ARG A 16 24.15 -7.58 1.96
C ARG A 16 23.24 -8.17 0.87
N PRO A 17 23.79 -8.57 -0.31
CA PRO A 17 23.00 -9.14 -1.41
C PRO A 17 22.31 -10.47 -1.03
N GLY A 18 22.88 -11.22 -0.07
CA GLY A 18 22.30 -12.49 0.41
C GLY A 18 20.90 -12.34 1.03
N THR A 19 20.58 -11.19 1.62
CA THR A 19 19.26 -10.93 2.22
C THR A 19 18.19 -10.79 1.13
N THR A 20 18.52 -10.10 0.04
CA THR A 20 17.66 -9.99 -1.16
C THR A 20 17.42 -11.35 -1.79
N ALA A 21 18.48 -12.17 -1.93
CA ALA A 21 18.35 -13.52 -2.46
C ALA A 21 17.44 -14.42 -1.58
N ARG A 22 17.54 -14.30 -0.25
CA ARG A 22 16.68 -15.03 0.69
C ARG A 22 15.22 -14.60 0.60
N ILE A 23 14.96 -13.30 0.45
CA ILE A 23 13.60 -12.77 0.25
C ILE A 23 13.02 -13.22 -1.09
N ALA A 24 13.83 -13.19 -2.15
CA ALA A 24 13.44 -13.71 -3.47
C ALA A 24 13.13 -15.21 -3.41
N GLY A 25 13.92 -15.99 -2.67
CA GLY A 25 13.65 -17.41 -2.41
C GLY A 25 12.34 -17.65 -1.67
N VAL A 26 12.02 -16.85 -0.65
CA VAL A 26 10.71 -16.92 0.02
C VAL A 26 9.59 -16.58 -0.95
N GLY A 27 9.74 -15.53 -1.77
CA GLY A 27 8.76 -15.18 -2.80
C GLY A 27 8.55 -16.28 -3.83
N ALA A 28 9.62 -16.95 -4.24
CA ALA A 28 9.61 -18.03 -5.22
C ALA A 28 8.88 -19.30 -4.71
N VAL A 29 8.80 -19.51 -3.40
CA VAL A 29 8.02 -20.61 -2.80
C VAL A 29 6.61 -20.16 -2.42
N LEU A 30 6.48 -18.96 -1.85
CA LEU A 30 5.22 -18.41 -1.37
C LEU A 30 4.21 -18.21 -2.51
N MET A 31 4.64 -17.64 -3.64
CA MET A 31 3.74 -17.34 -4.76
C MET A 31 3.15 -18.61 -5.40
N PRO A 32 3.94 -19.65 -5.74
CA PRO A 32 3.38 -20.90 -6.25
C PRO A 32 2.46 -21.60 -5.26
N VAL A 33 2.81 -21.65 -3.98
CA VAL A 33 1.97 -22.28 -2.94
C VAL A 33 0.65 -21.53 -2.79
N ALA A 34 0.70 -20.19 -2.73
CA ALA A 34 -0.51 -19.37 -2.66
C ALA A 34 -1.39 -19.57 -3.89
N PHE A 35 -0.80 -19.60 -5.10
CA PHE A 35 -1.57 -19.83 -6.32
C PHE A 35 -2.11 -21.26 -6.47
N LEU A 36 -1.38 -22.28 -6.00
CA LEU A 36 -1.88 -23.66 -5.94
C LEU A 36 -3.09 -23.79 -5.01
N ILE A 37 -3.12 -23.05 -3.90
CA ILE A 37 -4.28 -22.98 -3.01
C ILE A 37 -5.40 -22.12 -3.62
N GLY A 38 -5.05 -21.04 -4.32
CA GLY A 38 -6.02 -20.15 -4.94
C GLY A 38 -6.74 -20.77 -6.12
N ILE A 39 -6.04 -21.56 -6.94
CA ILE A 39 -6.60 -22.12 -8.18
C ILE A 39 -7.73 -23.12 -7.90
N SER A 40 -7.78 -23.75 -6.71
CA SER A 40 -8.88 -24.65 -6.33
C SER A 40 -10.22 -23.92 -6.17
N PHE A 41 -10.22 -22.59 -6.02
CA PHE A 41 -11.42 -21.76 -5.97
C PHE A 41 -11.59 -20.92 -7.25
N GLY A 42 -10.91 -21.30 -8.34
CA GLY A 42 -10.96 -20.62 -9.64
C GLY A 42 -10.33 -19.22 -9.64
N ALA A 43 -10.76 -18.36 -10.56
CA ALA A 43 -10.17 -17.02 -10.74
C ALA A 43 -10.27 -16.13 -9.48
N ILE A 44 -11.36 -16.24 -8.73
CA ILE A 44 -11.57 -15.49 -7.47
C ILE A 44 -10.60 -15.97 -6.40
N GLY A 45 -10.36 -17.27 -6.29
CA GLY A 45 -9.36 -17.83 -5.38
C GLY A 45 -7.95 -17.37 -5.70
N LEU A 46 -7.62 -17.28 -6.98
CA LEU A 46 -6.34 -16.75 -7.44
C LEU A 46 -6.15 -15.28 -7.03
N ALA A 47 -7.21 -14.47 -7.13
CA ALA A 47 -7.20 -13.07 -6.70
C ALA A 47 -6.98 -12.95 -5.17
N TRP A 48 -7.64 -13.78 -4.36
CA TRP A 48 -7.43 -13.81 -2.91
C TRP A 48 -6.04 -14.30 -2.51
N ALA A 49 -5.53 -15.33 -3.19
CA ALA A 49 -4.16 -15.81 -3.00
C ALA A 49 -3.15 -14.70 -3.25
N TRP A 50 -3.32 -13.93 -4.32
CA TRP A 50 -2.49 -12.78 -4.63
C TRP A 50 -2.60 -11.67 -3.58
N LEU A 51 -3.83 -11.33 -3.17
CA LEU A 51 -4.10 -10.32 -2.15
C LEU A 51 -3.45 -10.67 -0.80
N GLY A 52 -3.41 -11.94 -0.42
CA GLY A 52 -2.77 -12.42 0.81
C GLY A 52 -1.24 -12.58 0.71
N ALA A 53 -0.73 -13.04 -0.44
CA ALA A 53 0.70 -13.30 -0.63
C ALA A 53 1.54 -12.01 -0.58
N PHE A 54 1.01 -10.89 -1.08
CA PHE A 54 1.71 -9.60 -1.10
C PHE A 54 2.01 -9.00 0.28
N PRO A 55 1.02 -8.86 1.17
CA PRO A 55 1.24 -8.44 2.56
C PRO A 55 2.20 -9.37 3.28
N VAL A 56 2.03 -10.69 3.12
CA VAL A 56 2.91 -11.70 3.75
C VAL A 56 4.34 -11.52 3.29
N LEU A 57 4.58 -11.40 1.98
CA LEU A 57 5.91 -11.15 1.43
C LEU A 57 6.49 -9.83 1.93
N THR A 58 5.66 -8.78 2.03
CA THR A 58 6.07 -7.46 2.55
C THR A 58 6.47 -7.53 4.03
N ILE A 59 5.73 -8.29 4.86
CA ILE A 59 6.06 -8.52 6.27
C ILE A 59 7.36 -9.31 6.39
N VAL A 60 7.54 -10.37 5.60
CA VAL A 60 8.79 -11.15 5.58
C VAL A 60 9.96 -10.25 5.18
N THR A 61 9.77 -9.40 4.17
CA THR A 61 10.78 -8.44 3.70
C THR A 61 11.12 -7.42 4.80
N ALA A 62 10.11 -6.83 5.44
CA ALA A 62 10.29 -5.89 6.55
C ALA A 62 11.02 -6.54 7.74
N ARG A 63 10.77 -7.82 8.03
CA ARG A 63 11.46 -8.55 9.10
C ARG A 63 12.90 -8.96 8.73
N LEU A 64 13.14 -9.45 7.51
CA LEU A 64 14.48 -9.91 7.11
C LEU A 64 15.42 -8.76 6.73
N ALA A 65 14.94 -7.78 5.97
CA ALA A 65 15.75 -6.65 5.51
C ALA A 65 15.63 -5.41 6.41
N GLY A 66 14.46 -5.17 7.02
CA GLY A 66 14.23 -4.02 7.88
C GLY A 66 14.79 -4.17 9.30
N ALA A 67 14.76 -5.38 9.90
CA ALA A 67 15.25 -5.57 11.26
C ALA A 67 16.76 -5.24 11.44
N PRO A 68 17.66 -5.59 10.51
CA PRO A 68 19.07 -5.15 10.56
C PRO A 68 19.26 -3.63 10.40
N MET A 69 18.26 -2.92 9.85
CA MET A 69 18.26 -1.47 9.65
C MET A 69 17.58 -0.72 10.81
N GLY A 70 17.12 -1.42 11.85
CA GLY A 70 16.36 -0.83 12.96
C GLY A 70 14.90 -0.51 12.65
N LEU A 71 14.41 -0.83 11.45
CA LEU A 71 13.01 -0.64 11.04
C LEU A 71 12.13 -1.69 11.73
N ARG A 72 11.22 -1.24 12.61
CA ARG A 72 10.24 -2.13 13.23
C ARG A 72 9.00 -2.20 12.35
N LEU A 73 8.32 -3.34 12.37
CA LEU A 73 7.06 -3.53 11.63
C LEU A 73 6.00 -2.47 12.04
N ILE A 74 6.04 -2.00 13.29
CA ILE A 74 5.15 -0.96 13.79
C ILE A 74 5.39 0.40 13.14
N ASP A 75 6.62 0.69 12.71
CA ASP A 75 6.96 1.94 12.02
C ASP A 75 6.37 1.93 10.62
N LEU A 76 6.41 0.77 9.94
CA LEU A 76 5.74 0.56 8.66
C LEU A 76 4.22 0.71 8.79
N VAL A 77 3.63 0.12 9.83
CA VAL A 77 2.18 0.24 10.08
C VAL A 77 1.79 1.67 10.43
N ARG A 78 2.57 2.37 11.27
CA ARG A 78 2.33 3.79 11.59
C ARG A 78 2.46 4.69 10.37
N ALA A 79 3.44 4.43 9.50
CA ALA A 79 3.59 5.18 8.25
C ALA A 79 2.43 4.92 7.28
N ALA A 80 1.90 3.69 7.24
CA ALA A 80 0.75 3.33 6.41
C ALA A 80 -0.59 3.77 7.00
N ALA A 81 -0.70 3.92 8.33
CA ALA A 81 -1.94 4.25 9.04
C ALA A 81 -2.68 5.49 8.52
N PRO A 82 -2.04 6.65 8.27
CA PRO A 82 -2.76 7.81 7.75
C PRO A 82 -3.35 7.55 6.35
N GLY A 83 -2.62 6.85 5.47
CA GLY A 83 -3.12 6.47 4.15
C GLY A 83 -4.25 5.45 4.22
N LEU A 84 -4.12 4.45 5.09
CA LEU A 84 -5.16 3.45 5.35
C LEU A 84 -6.43 4.11 5.89
N GLY A 85 -6.29 5.05 6.83
CA GLY A 85 -7.39 5.81 7.39
C GLY A 85 -8.14 6.62 6.32
N CYS A 86 -7.42 7.29 5.43
CA CYS A 86 -8.02 8.01 4.31
C CYS A 86 -8.76 7.06 3.35
N ALA A 87 -8.19 5.89 3.06
CA ALA A 87 -8.82 4.88 2.20
C ALA A 87 -10.09 4.28 2.83
N ILE A 88 -10.07 4.02 4.14
CA ILE A 88 -11.25 3.53 4.88
C ILE A 88 -12.35 4.59 4.89
N LEU A 89 -12.01 5.86 5.12
CA LEU A 89 -12.97 6.96 5.10
C LEU A 89 -13.59 7.12 3.71
N MET A 90 -12.78 7.09 2.65
CA MET A 90 -13.24 7.07 1.26
C MET A 90 -14.21 5.91 1.01
N ALA A 91 -13.85 4.68 1.42
CA ALA A 91 -14.69 3.51 1.25
C ALA A 91 -16.05 3.68 1.94
N GLY A 92 -16.07 4.21 3.17
CA GLY A 92 -17.29 4.52 3.91
C GLY A 92 -18.18 5.53 3.19
N VAL A 93 -17.60 6.62 2.65
CA VAL A 93 -18.35 7.63 1.88
C VAL A 93 -18.93 7.03 0.61
N VAL A 94 -18.14 6.27 -0.16
CA VAL A 94 -18.60 5.63 -1.40
C VAL A 94 -19.72 4.63 -1.12
N LEU A 95 -19.60 3.81 -0.06
CA LEU A 95 -20.64 2.88 0.37
C LEU A 95 -21.94 3.58 0.79
N ALA A 96 -21.84 4.70 1.52
CA ALA A 96 -23.01 5.48 1.93
C ALA A 96 -23.71 6.09 0.71
N VAL A 97 -22.94 6.64 -0.24
CA VAL A 97 -23.47 7.20 -1.49
C VAL A 97 -24.11 6.11 -2.34
N ASP A 98 -23.48 4.94 -2.48
CA ASP A 98 -24.05 3.80 -3.21
C ASP A 98 -25.41 3.34 -2.64
N ARG A 99 -25.61 3.43 -1.32
CA ARG A 99 -26.88 3.08 -0.66
C ARG A 99 -28.01 4.08 -0.89
N ILE A 100 -27.68 5.34 -1.19
CA ILE A 100 -28.65 6.42 -1.42
C ILE A 100 -28.99 6.52 -2.91
N LEU A 101 -28.09 6.09 -3.81
CA LEU A 101 -28.33 6.14 -5.24
C LEU A 101 -29.45 5.17 -5.65
N PRO A 102 -30.40 5.62 -6.48
CA PRO A 102 -31.37 4.73 -7.10
C PRO A 102 -30.67 3.71 -8.02
N PRO A 103 -31.31 2.57 -8.32
CA PRO A 103 -30.76 1.57 -9.23
C PRO A 103 -30.60 2.15 -10.64
N LEU A 104 -29.40 2.66 -10.92
CA LEU A 104 -28.98 3.23 -12.19
C LEU A 104 -28.22 2.19 -13.03
N ALA A 105 -28.16 2.41 -14.34
CA ALA A 105 -27.31 1.62 -15.22
C ALA A 105 -25.85 1.65 -14.73
N ALA A 106 -25.18 0.50 -14.73
CA ALA A 106 -23.82 0.32 -14.23
C ALA A 106 -22.81 1.42 -14.64
N PRO A 107 -22.73 1.88 -15.90
CA PRO A 107 -21.79 2.93 -16.29
C PRO A 107 -22.10 4.29 -15.65
N VAL A 108 -23.37 4.65 -15.50
CA VAL A 108 -23.78 5.93 -14.89
C VAL A 108 -23.49 5.91 -13.39
N ARG A 109 -23.74 4.78 -12.74
CA ARG A 109 -23.41 4.58 -11.33
C ARG A 109 -21.91 4.73 -11.07
N LEU A 110 -21.06 4.12 -11.91
CA LEU A 110 -19.60 4.28 -11.82
C LEU A 110 -19.15 5.73 -12.09
N ALA A 111 -19.77 6.40 -13.06
CA ALA A 111 -19.45 7.79 -13.38
C ALA A 111 -19.70 8.75 -12.20
N VAL A 112 -20.60 8.40 -11.27
CA VAL A 112 -20.83 9.16 -10.03
C VAL A 112 -19.93 8.68 -8.90
N LEU A 113 -19.84 7.37 -8.65
CA LEU A 113 -19.07 6.82 -7.53
C LEU A 113 -17.57 7.11 -7.63
N VAL A 114 -16.98 7.06 -8.84
CA VAL A 114 -15.54 7.28 -9.06
C VAL A 114 -15.10 8.70 -8.65
N PRO A 115 -15.70 9.79 -9.18
CA PRO A 115 -15.33 11.14 -8.76
C PRO A 115 -15.68 11.40 -7.29
N THR A 116 -16.79 10.86 -6.78
CA THR A 116 -17.11 10.98 -5.35
C THR A 116 -16.05 10.33 -4.47
N GLY A 117 -15.57 9.14 -4.82
CA GLY A 117 -14.45 8.50 -4.13
C GLY A 117 -13.17 9.32 -4.20
N GLY A 118 -12.83 9.86 -5.39
CA GLY A 118 -11.68 10.73 -5.57
C GLY A 118 -11.72 11.98 -4.68
N ILE A 119 -12.87 12.68 -4.65
CA ILE A 119 -13.08 13.87 -3.83
C ILE A 119 -13.03 13.51 -2.34
N ALA A 120 -13.67 12.41 -1.93
CA ALA A 120 -13.67 11.95 -0.54
C ALA A 120 -12.25 11.61 -0.06
N PHE A 121 -11.43 10.97 -0.90
CA PHE A 121 -10.05 10.66 -0.59
C PHE A 121 -9.16 11.91 -0.48
N LEU A 122 -9.32 12.86 -1.41
CA LEU A 122 -8.60 14.14 -1.34
C LEU A 122 -9.00 14.94 -0.09
N ALA A 123 -10.29 14.99 0.23
CA ALA A 123 -10.78 15.62 1.46
C ALA A 123 -10.22 14.93 2.71
N ALA A 124 -10.20 13.59 2.74
CA ALA A 124 -9.62 12.82 3.83
C ALA A 124 -8.12 13.11 4.00
N LEU A 125 -7.37 13.16 2.89
CA LEU A 125 -5.95 13.52 2.88
C LEU A 125 -5.72 14.94 3.42
N MET A 126 -6.52 15.91 3.00
CA MET A 126 -6.43 17.28 3.50
C MET A 126 -6.76 17.39 4.98
N LEU A 127 -7.64 16.55 5.53
CA LEU A 127 -8.03 16.59 6.94
C LEU A 127 -7.03 15.82 7.83
N CYS A 128 -6.68 14.59 7.43
CA CYS A 128 -5.87 13.68 8.25
C CYS A 128 -4.36 13.85 8.07
N ALA A 129 -3.91 14.29 6.89
CA ALA A 129 -2.50 14.29 6.51
C ALA A 129 -2.05 15.64 5.92
N ARG A 130 -2.67 16.76 6.30
CA ARG A 130 -2.34 18.10 5.80
C ARG A 130 -0.84 18.41 5.81
N GLY A 131 -0.12 17.98 6.85
CA GLY A 131 1.32 18.20 6.98
C GLY A 131 2.12 17.42 5.93
N THR A 132 1.85 16.12 5.82
CA THR A 132 2.48 15.23 4.83
C THR A 132 2.12 15.62 3.40
N LEU A 133 0.87 16.06 3.17
CA LEU A 133 0.39 16.56 1.89
C LEU A 133 1.09 17.86 1.50
N MET A 134 1.25 18.81 2.44
CA MET A 134 2.00 20.05 2.19
C MET A 134 3.48 19.76 1.91
N GLU A 135 4.09 18.81 2.62
CA GLU A 135 5.47 18.37 2.35
C GLU A 135 5.61 17.77 0.95
N LEU A 136 4.70 16.86 0.56
CA LEU A 136 4.68 16.28 -0.77
C LEU A 136 4.48 17.34 -1.87
N VAL A 137 3.56 18.28 -1.65
CA VAL A 137 3.31 19.41 -2.56
C VAL A 137 4.54 20.32 -2.63
N ALA A 138 5.21 20.58 -1.52
CA ALA A 138 6.45 21.35 -1.49
C ALA A 138 7.60 20.61 -2.21
N LEU A 139 7.70 19.29 -2.07
CA LEU A 139 8.69 18.49 -2.80
C LEU A 139 8.44 18.53 -4.31
N VAL A 140 7.20 18.34 -4.75
CA VAL A 140 6.83 18.23 -6.17
C VAL A 140 6.82 19.59 -6.85
N ILE A 141 6.24 20.62 -6.23
CA ILE A 141 6.08 21.94 -6.83
C ILE A 141 7.28 22.85 -6.53
N ARG A 142 7.83 22.81 -5.32
CA ARG A 142 8.94 23.69 -4.90
C ARG A 142 10.32 23.03 -4.94
N ARG A 143 10.43 21.71 -5.17
CA ARG A 143 11.70 20.94 -5.14
C ARG A 143 12.57 21.23 -3.92
N ALA A 144 11.96 21.58 -2.78
CA ALA A 144 12.68 21.84 -1.55
C ALA A 144 12.96 20.51 -0.83
N PRO A 145 14.20 20.26 -0.34
CA PRO A 145 14.49 19.07 0.44
C PRO A 145 13.63 19.03 1.71
N PRO A 146 13.15 17.86 2.14
CA PRO A 146 12.38 17.75 3.38
C PRO A 146 13.27 18.17 4.57
N VAL A 147 12.74 19.04 5.43
CA VAL A 147 13.41 19.45 6.67
C VAL A 147 13.44 18.23 7.58
N GLN A 148 14.65 17.73 7.86
CA GLN A 148 14.86 16.59 8.74
C GLN A 148 14.27 16.86 10.13
N ALA A 149 13.35 16.00 10.58
CA ALA A 149 12.88 16.01 11.96
C ALA A 149 14.07 15.69 12.90
N PRO A 150 14.28 16.43 14.00
CA PRO A 150 15.36 16.17 14.94
C PRO A 150 15.18 14.81 15.63
N ALA A 151 16.30 14.13 15.83
CA ALA A 151 16.43 12.77 16.37
C ALA A 151 15.91 12.61 17.81
#